data_AF-A0A2N7Q181-F1
#
_entry.id   AF-A0A2N7Q181-F1
#
_cell.length_a   1.000
_cell.length_b   1.000
_cell.length_c   1.000
_cell.angle_alpha   90.00
_cell.angle_beta   90.00
_cell.angle_gamma   90.00
#
_symmetry.space_group_name_H-M   'P 1'
#
loop_
_entity.id
_entity.type
_entity.pdbx_description
1 polymer ?
#
loop_
_entity_poly.entity_id
_entity_poly.type
_entity_poly.pdbx_seq_one_letter_code
_entity_poly.pdbx_strand_id
1 'polypeptide(L)'
;MAFTDYFNQVQDLYIAYYQRPADPAGLIYWSQMAAAQGGLTPQIINAFANSPEAQANYGTITSANIAQVITSIYEALFNRAPDAQGLAFYENGFNNGTFTPGTIALNILNGAQGNDAITLQNKLTAAMQFTQAID
;
A
#
# COMPACT_ATOMS: atom_id res chain seq x y z
N MET A 1 13.37 -14.74 -9.62
CA MET A 1 11.99 -14.34 -9.93
C MET A 1 12.05 -13.29 -11.02
N ALA A 2 11.12 -13.33 -11.97
CA ALA A 2 10.99 -12.27 -12.95
C ALA A 2 10.41 -11.01 -12.28
N PHE A 3 10.69 -9.82 -12.81
CA PHE A 3 10.11 -8.60 -12.24
C PHE A 3 8.59 -8.58 -12.34
N THR A 4 8.03 -9.22 -13.37
CA THR A 4 6.57 -9.39 -13.55
C THR A 4 5.89 -10.13 -12.41
N ASP A 5 6.61 -10.98 -11.67
CA ASP A 5 6.08 -11.67 -10.48
C ASP A 5 5.69 -10.67 -9.36
N TYR A 6 6.25 -9.46 -9.39
CA TYR A 6 6.00 -8.39 -8.41
C TYR A 6 4.94 -7.38 -8.86
N PHE A 7 4.33 -7.54 -10.04
CA PHE A 7 3.33 -6.59 -10.55
C PHE A 7 2.17 -6.40 -9.58
N ASN A 8 1.60 -7.50 -9.09
CA ASN A 8 0.48 -7.43 -8.16
C ASN A 8 0.88 -6.72 -6.86
N GLN A 9 2.02 -7.09 -6.27
CA GLN A 9 2.49 -6.50 -5.01
C GLN A 9 2.81 -5.01 -5.14
N VAL A 10 3.35 -4.57 -6.28
CA VAL A 10 3.59 -3.16 -6.55
C VAL A 10 2.27 -2.43 -6.77
N GLN A 11 1.35 -3.00 -7.54
CA GLN A 11 0.02 -2.42 -7.78
C GLN A 11 -0.74 -2.24 -6.45
N ASP A 12 -0.63 -3.21 -5.57
CA ASP A 12 -1.15 -3.20 -4.21
C ASP A 12 -0.61 -2.02 -3.37
N LEU A 13 0.70 -1.73 -3.46
CA LEU A 13 1.29 -0.54 -2.82
C LEU A 13 0.74 0.77 -3.40
N TYR A 14 0.55 0.85 -4.72
CA TYR A 14 -0.04 2.01 -5.38
C TYR A 14 -1.47 2.29 -4.89
N ILE A 15 -2.30 1.24 -4.81
CA ILE A 15 -3.67 1.37 -4.31
C ILE A 15 -3.66 1.81 -2.85
N ALA A 16 -2.78 1.24 -2.02
CA ALA A 16 -2.73 1.55 -0.59
C ALA A 16 -2.25 3.01 -0.31
N TYR A 17 -1.20 3.47 -0.98
CA TYR A 17 -0.60 4.79 -0.69
C TYR A 17 -1.13 5.92 -1.55
N TYR A 18 -1.29 5.66 -2.85
CA TYR A 18 -1.61 6.71 -3.81
C TYR A 18 -3.08 6.72 -4.17
N GLN A 19 -3.85 5.74 -3.67
CA GLN A 19 -5.29 5.61 -3.91
C GLN A 19 -5.63 5.60 -5.41
N ARG A 20 -4.68 5.14 -6.23
CA ARG A 20 -4.77 5.09 -7.69
C ARG A 20 -4.03 3.87 -8.24
N PRO A 21 -4.36 3.40 -9.47
CA PRO A 21 -3.55 2.40 -10.15
C PRO A 21 -2.15 2.92 -10.47
N ALA A 22 -1.17 2.01 -10.51
CA ALA A 22 0.17 2.29 -11.00
C ALA A 22 0.17 2.73 -12.47
N ASP A 23 1.05 3.65 -12.82
CA ASP A 23 1.37 3.94 -14.22
C ASP A 23 2.30 2.84 -14.76
N PRO A 24 2.31 2.53 -16.08
CA PRO A 24 3.12 1.44 -16.65
C PRO A 24 4.61 1.56 -16.30
N ALA A 25 5.17 2.77 -16.44
CA ALA A 25 6.57 3.04 -16.12
C ALA A 25 6.87 2.86 -14.63
N GLY A 26 5.96 3.28 -13.75
CA GLY A 26 6.09 3.12 -12.30
C GLY A 26 6.02 1.66 -11.88
N LEU A 27 5.05 0.91 -12.43
CA LEU A 27 4.90 -0.52 -12.21
C LEU A 27 6.18 -1.27 -12.57
N ILE A 28 6.71 -1.04 -13.78
CA ILE A 28 7.96 -1.68 -14.24
C ILE A 28 9.13 -1.31 -13.33
N TYR A 29 9.32 -0.03 -13.02
CA TYR A 29 10.44 0.45 -12.21
C TYR A 29 10.45 -0.20 -10.81
N TRP A 30 9.34 -0.14 -10.09
CA TRP A 30 9.26 -0.68 -8.73
C TRP A 30 9.33 -2.21 -8.71
N SER A 31 8.78 -2.87 -9.72
CA SER A 31 8.89 -4.32 -9.83
C SER A 31 10.31 -4.78 -10.17
N GLN A 32 11.06 -4.02 -10.97
CA GLN A 32 12.50 -4.27 -11.19
C GLN A 32 13.31 -4.08 -9.90
N MET A 33 13.00 -3.04 -9.12
CA MET A 33 13.61 -2.82 -7.81
C MET A 33 13.31 -3.99 -6.86
N ALA A 34 12.07 -4.45 -6.81
CA ALA A 34 11.68 -5.61 -5.99
C ALA A 34 12.42 -6.88 -6.44
N ALA A 35 12.51 -7.15 -7.75
CA ALA A 35 13.25 -8.30 -8.26
C ALA A 35 14.74 -8.24 -7.94
N ALA A 36 15.36 -7.06 -8.04
CA ALA A 36 16.77 -6.87 -7.72
C ALA A 36 17.07 -7.09 -6.23
N GLN A 37 16.12 -6.77 -5.35
CA GLN A 37 16.26 -6.94 -3.91
C GLN A 37 15.69 -8.27 -3.38
N GLY A 38 15.13 -9.11 -4.27
CA GLY A 38 14.50 -10.37 -3.89
C GLY A 38 13.17 -10.22 -3.14
N GLY A 39 12.52 -9.06 -3.24
CA GLY A 39 11.23 -8.78 -2.62
C GLY A 39 10.96 -7.29 -2.37
N LEU A 40 9.77 -6.99 -1.88
CA LEU A 40 9.44 -5.67 -1.33
C LEU A 40 10.13 -5.48 0.02
N THR A 41 11.27 -4.79 0.00
CA THR A 41 12.01 -4.49 1.23
C THR A 41 11.37 -3.31 1.98
N PRO A 42 11.62 -3.17 3.29
CA PRO A 42 11.20 -1.98 4.05
C PRO A 42 11.68 -0.67 3.43
N GLN A 43 12.81 -0.67 2.73
CA GLN A 43 13.31 0.49 2.01
C GLN A 43 12.39 0.89 0.85
N ILE A 44 11.97 -0.07 0.02
CA ILE A 44 11.04 0.18 -1.09
C ILE A 44 9.73 0.70 -0.52
N ILE A 45 9.17 0.01 0.47
CA ILE A 45 7.87 0.37 1.05
C ILE A 45 7.92 1.76 1.72
N ASN A 46 9.02 2.09 2.40
CA ASN A 46 9.20 3.41 2.98
C ASN A 46 9.37 4.52 1.92
N ALA A 47 9.91 4.19 0.74
CA ALA A 47 9.97 5.16 -0.36
C ALA A 47 8.57 5.53 -0.87
N PHE A 48 7.63 4.58 -0.91
CA PHE A 48 6.22 4.88 -1.22
C PHE A 48 5.61 5.83 -0.20
N ALA A 49 5.76 5.53 1.10
CA ALA A 49 5.20 6.34 2.19
C ALA A 49 5.77 7.76 2.26
N ASN A 50 7.02 7.97 1.82
CA ASN A 50 7.68 9.29 1.81
C ASN A 50 7.63 9.99 0.45
N SER A 51 6.97 9.40 -0.54
CA SER A 51 6.85 10.01 -1.86
C SER A 51 6.02 11.31 -1.82
N PRO A 52 6.23 12.21 -2.79
CA PRO A 52 5.41 13.42 -2.91
C PRO A 52 3.91 13.13 -3.01
N GLU A 53 3.53 12.02 -3.65
CA GLU A 53 2.13 11.60 -3.77
C GLU A 53 1.54 11.19 -2.42
N ALA A 54 2.25 10.37 -1.64
CA ALA A 54 1.81 10.03 -0.28
C ALA A 54 1.75 11.27 0.62
N GLN A 55 2.71 12.20 0.49
CA GLN A 55 2.68 13.47 1.22
C GLN A 55 1.52 14.37 0.77
N ALA A 56 1.11 14.33 -0.50
CA ALA A 56 -0.07 15.05 -0.96
C ALA A 56 -1.37 14.46 -0.38
N ASN A 57 -1.45 13.14 -0.27
CA ASN A 57 -2.62 12.44 0.27
C ASN A 57 -2.75 12.54 1.79
N TYR A 58 -1.61 12.46 2.51
CA TYR A 58 -1.59 12.25 3.97
C TYR A 58 -0.86 13.35 4.74
N GLY A 59 -0.14 14.24 4.06
CA GLY A 59 0.83 15.13 4.68
C GLY A 59 2.05 14.37 5.21
N THR A 60 2.83 15.05 6.06
CA THR A 60 3.89 14.38 6.82
C THR A 60 3.26 13.40 7.81
N ILE A 61 3.56 12.10 7.66
CA ILE A 61 3.00 11.06 8.54
C ILE A 61 3.73 11.12 9.89
N THR A 62 2.95 11.32 10.94
CA THR A 62 3.36 11.51 12.33
C THR A 62 2.40 10.78 13.25
N SER A 63 2.75 10.70 14.54
CA SER A 63 1.86 10.14 15.56
C SER A 63 0.52 10.87 15.67
N ALA A 64 0.44 12.13 15.22
CA ALA A 64 -0.77 12.94 15.31
C ALA A 64 -1.79 12.60 14.20
N ASN A 65 -1.36 12.15 13.03
CA ASN A 65 -2.24 11.84 11.89
C ASN A 65 -2.22 10.35 11.48
N ILE A 66 -1.39 9.50 12.09
CA ILE A 66 -1.30 8.09 11.71
C ILE A 66 -2.66 7.37 11.74
N ALA A 67 -3.54 7.70 12.70
CA ALA A 67 -4.89 7.15 12.78
C ALA A 67 -5.71 7.44 11.50
N GLN A 68 -5.61 8.66 10.99
CA GLN A 68 -6.27 9.10 9.77
C GLN A 68 -5.67 8.38 8.56
N VAL A 69 -4.34 8.26 8.50
CA VAL A 69 -3.66 7.53 7.42
C VAL A 69 -4.10 6.07 7.37
N ILE A 70 -4.15 5.38 8.52
CA ILE A 70 -4.63 4.00 8.61
C ILE A 70 -6.08 3.90 8.10
N THR A 71 -6.93 4.82 8.54
CA THR A 71 -8.35 4.86 8.12
C THR A 71 -8.47 5.04 6.61
N SER A 72 -7.75 5.98 6.02
CA SER A 72 -7.74 6.22 4.58
C SER A 72 -7.20 5.03 3.77
N ILE A 73 -6.22 4.30 4.30
CA ILE A 73 -5.71 3.07 3.67
C ILE A 73 -6.81 1.99 3.66
N TYR A 74 -7.52 1.80 4.78
CA TYR A 74 -8.63 0.86 4.87
C TYR A 74 -9.78 1.22 3.91
N GLU A 75 -10.12 2.49 3.80
CA GLU A 75 -11.13 2.96 2.85
C GLU A 75 -10.68 2.73 1.40
N ALA A 76 -9.41 3.03 1.09
CA ALA A 76 -8.86 2.83 -0.25
C ALA A 76 -8.84 1.35 -0.66
N LEU A 77 -8.45 0.46 0.25
CA LEU A 77 -8.29 -0.97 -0.02
C LEU A 77 -9.62 -1.74 0.06
N PHE A 78 -10.40 -1.51 1.11
CA PHE A 78 -11.54 -2.36 1.47
C PHE A 78 -12.89 -1.63 1.46
N ASN A 79 -12.88 -0.32 1.21
CA ASN A 79 -14.10 0.51 1.19
C ASN A 79 -14.86 0.48 2.53
N ARG A 80 -14.12 0.36 3.64
CA ARG A 80 -14.64 0.39 5.01
C ARG A 80 -13.61 1.01 5.94
N ALA A 81 -14.05 1.46 7.12
CA ALA A 81 -13.15 1.86 8.20
C ALA A 81 -12.52 0.64 8.90
N PRO A 82 -11.34 0.81 9.54
CA PRO A 82 -10.75 -0.20 10.40
C PRO A 82 -11.56 -0.39 11.68
N ASP A 83 -11.51 -1.60 12.22
CA ASP A 83 -12.04 -1.88 13.55
C ASP A 83 -11.18 -1.19 14.63
N ALA A 84 -11.80 -0.76 15.73
CA ALA A 84 -11.13 0.02 16.78
C ALA A 84 -9.88 -0.69 17.35
N GLN A 85 -9.92 -2.01 17.48
CA GLN A 85 -8.77 -2.80 17.95
C GLN A 85 -7.63 -2.84 16.94
N GLY A 86 -7.95 -2.96 15.64
CA GLY A 86 -6.96 -2.96 14.57
C GLY A 86 -6.29 -1.59 14.42
N LEU A 87 -7.10 -0.52 14.47
CA LEU A 87 -6.60 0.86 14.46
C LEU A 87 -5.62 1.09 15.62
N ALA A 88 -6.04 0.78 16.85
CA ALA A 88 -5.20 0.93 18.04
C ALA A 88 -3.91 0.10 17.96
N PHE A 89 -3.95 -1.11 17.41
CA PHE A 89 -2.77 -1.95 17.24
C PHE A 89 -1.70 -1.28 16.36
N TYR A 90 -2.11 -0.75 15.20
CA TYR A 90 -1.18 -0.08 14.28
C TYR A 90 -0.71 1.27 14.82
N GLU A 91 -1.58 2.06 15.44
CA GLU A 91 -1.21 3.32 16.08
C GLU A 91 -0.15 3.13 17.17
N ASN A 92 -0.36 2.17 18.08
CA ASN A 92 0.60 1.86 19.13
C ASN A 92 1.91 1.33 18.54
N GLY A 93 1.84 0.45 17.54
CA GLY A 93 3.04 -0.05 16.87
C GLY A 93 3.84 1.04 16.14
N PHE A 94 3.16 2.02 15.54
CA PHE A 94 3.79 3.20 14.96
C PHE A 94 4.48 4.06 16.03
N ASN A 95 3.77 4.37 17.11
CA ASN A 95 4.28 5.21 18.19
C ASN A 95 5.49 4.58 18.91
N ASN A 96 5.54 3.26 18.99
CA ASN A 96 6.67 2.51 19.55
C ASN A 96 7.81 2.27 18.54
N GLY A 97 7.71 2.79 17.31
CA GLY A 97 8.71 2.57 16.26
C GLY A 97 8.79 1.13 15.75
N THR A 98 7.81 0.28 16.09
CA THR A 98 7.72 -1.11 15.63
C THR A 98 7.25 -1.17 14.18
N PHE A 99 6.37 -0.25 13.79
CA PHE A 99 5.90 -0.12 12.42
C PHE A 99 6.26 1.23 11.82
N THR A 100 6.53 1.23 10.52
CA THR A 100 6.58 2.44 9.70
C THR A 100 5.22 2.59 9.00
N PRO A 101 4.88 3.77 8.45
CA PRO A 101 3.66 3.90 7.66
C PRO A 101 3.65 2.89 6.52
N GLY A 102 4.86 2.66 5.97
CA GLY A 102 5.22 1.62 5.03
C GLY A 102 4.70 0.23 5.42
N THR A 103 5.22 -0.29 6.54
CA THR A 103 4.91 -1.65 6.96
C THR A 103 3.46 -1.81 7.42
N ILE A 104 2.82 -0.75 7.90
CA ILE A 104 1.39 -0.77 8.26
C ILE A 104 0.52 -1.08 7.05
N ALA A 105 0.67 -0.35 5.95
CA ALA A 105 -0.18 -0.61 4.77
C ALA A 105 0.04 -2.00 4.20
N LEU A 106 1.30 -2.46 4.17
CA LEU A 106 1.61 -3.82 3.74
C LEU A 106 0.98 -4.87 4.66
N ASN A 107 1.00 -4.67 5.98
CA ASN A 107 0.38 -5.58 6.93
C ASN A 107 -1.14 -5.62 6.77
N ILE A 108 -1.78 -4.45 6.56
CA ILE A 108 -3.22 -4.35 6.30
C ILE A 108 -3.57 -5.11 5.02
N LEU A 109 -2.78 -4.92 3.97
CA LEU A 109 -2.98 -5.55 2.67
C LEU A 109 -2.86 -7.08 2.75
N ASN A 110 -1.80 -7.59 3.38
CA ASN A 110 -1.62 -9.04 3.58
C ASN A 110 -2.63 -9.64 4.57
N GLY A 111 -3.20 -8.81 5.45
CA GLY A 111 -4.24 -9.18 6.40
C GLY A 111 -5.64 -9.26 5.79
N ALA A 112 -5.83 -8.93 4.51
CA ALA A 112 -7.13 -8.95 3.85
C ALA A 112 -7.71 -10.38 3.84
N GLN A 113 -8.94 -10.54 4.36
CA GLN A 113 -9.62 -11.82 4.47
C GLN A 113 -11.11 -11.67 4.12
N GLY A 114 -11.77 -12.78 3.74
CA GLY A 114 -13.21 -12.77 3.43
C GLY A 114 -13.59 -11.72 2.39
N ASN A 115 -14.54 -10.84 2.73
CA ASN A 115 -15.00 -9.75 1.87
C ASN A 115 -13.91 -8.72 1.53
N ASP A 116 -12.93 -8.50 2.42
CA ASP A 116 -11.83 -7.57 2.17
C ASP A 116 -10.91 -8.11 1.07
N ALA A 117 -10.62 -9.40 1.10
CA ALA A 117 -9.82 -10.06 0.06
C ALA A 117 -10.51 -9.99 -1.31
N ILE A 118 -11.84 -10.19 -1.35
CA ILE A 118 -12.62 -10.06 -2.59
C ILE A 118 -12.59 -8.62 -3.11
N THR A 119 -12.77 -7.63 -2.24
CA THR A 119 -12.73 -6.20 -2.60
C THR A 119 -11.36 -5.80 -3.13
N LEU A 120 -10.30 -6.20 -2.44
CA LEU A 120 -8.92 -5.96 -2.85
C LEU A 120 -8.64 -6.61 -4.21
N GLN A 121 -9.03 -7.87 -4.40
CA GLN A 121 -8.80 -8.57 -5.66
C GLN A 121 -9.55 -7.94 -6.84
N ASN A 122 -10.77 -7.47 -6.62
CA ASN A 122 -11.52 -6.72 -7.64
C ASN A 122 -10.81 -5.40 -8.00
N LYS A 123 -10.34 -4.65 -7.00
CA LYS A 123 -9.59 -3.41 -7.21
C LYS A 123 -8.27 -3.67 -7.93
N LEU A 124 -7.52 -4.68 -7.49
CA LEU A 124 -6.26 -5.09 -8.12
C LEU A 124 -6.47 -5.45 -9.59
N THR A 125 -7.51 -6.23 -9.89
CA THR A 125 -7.86 -6.61 -11.27
C THR A 125 -8.17 -5.39 -12.12
N ALA A 126 -9.03 -4.48 -11.64
CA ALA A 126 -9.38 -3.26 -12.34
C ALA A 126 -8.15 -2.36 -12.55
N ALA A 127 -7.30 -2.25 -11.54
CA ALA A 127 -6.10 -1.44 -11.56
C ALA A 127 -5.08 -1.98 -12.58
N MET A 128 -4.87 -3.31 -12.60
CA MET A 128 -4.02 -3.98 -13.59
C MET A 128 -4.55 -3.83 -15.02
N GLN A 129 -5.87 -3.90 -15.21
CA GLN A 129 -6.49 -3.67 -16.53
C GLN A 129 -6.30 -2.23 -16.99
N PHE A 130 -6.46 -1.27 -16.08
CA PHE A 130 -6.23 0.14 -16.38
C PHE A 130 -4.77 0.37 -16.80
N THR A 131 -3.81 -0.11 -16.00
CA THR A 131 -2.38 0.03 -16.32
C THR A 131 -2.05 -0.56 -17.69
N GLN A 132 -2.57 -1.75 -18.02
CA GLN A 132 -2.36 -2.37 -19.32
C GLN A 132 -3.02 -1.63 -20.49
N ALA A 133 -4.12 -0.92 -20.24
CA ALA A 133 -4.84 -0.18 -21.28
C ALA A 133 -4.17 1.16 -21.64
N ILE A 134 -3.27 1.65 -20.78
CA ILE A 134 -2.55 2.92 -20.97
C ILE A 134 -1.06 2.74 -21.29
N ASP A 135 -0.57 1.51 -21.37
CA ASP A 135 0.74 1.14 -21.95
C ASP A 135 0.70 1.21 -23.49
#